data_AF-X1ELY2-F1
#
_entry.id   AF-X1ELY2-F1
#
_cell.length_a   1.000
_cell.length_b   1.000
_cell.length_c   1.000
_cell.angle_alpha   90.00
_cell.angle_beta   90.00
_cell.angle_gamma   90.00
#
_symmetry.space_group_name_H-M   'P 1'
#
loop_
_entity.id
_entity.type
_entity.pdbx_description
1 polymer ?
#
loop_
_entity_poly.entity_id
_entity_poly.type
_entity_poly.pdbx_seq_one_letter_code
_entity_poly.pdbx_strand_id
1 'polypeptide(L)'
;IGQFPRHLIKDKFTEISSMYKDIDKKFKKKKKKSEVIEIELILFSLSTEVGPDPIFYIPQNYNEDIVHKVCMKSILSLSVESEGAKKDTIAYQPFVDLDSLGIIYTFQIKDRNARGGAFDSALTILVDYKYRALVFENYTFIEKFLSETRRKLIKEYRAGKKEHKSLYTLRDALYETLTFESIETEDIKADMMEEIRKLAKL
;
A
#
# COMPACT_ATOMS: atom_id res chain seq x y z
N ILE A 1 34.10 53.21 4.52
CA ILE A 1 33.36 51.93 4.43
C ILE A 1 33.60 51.21 5.75
N GLY A 2 32.60 51.23 6.64
CA GLY A 2 32.75 50.81 8.04
C GLY A 2 33.05 49.31 8.16
N GLN A 3 33.98 48.97 9.05
CA GLN A 3 34.27 47.59 9.41
C GLN A 3 33.03 46.97 10.07
N PHE A 4 32.36 46.06 9.37
CA PHE A 4 31.31 45.25 9.95
C PHE A 4 31.90 44.33 11.02
N PRO A 5 31.36 44.35 12.26
CA PRO A 5 31.91 43.57 13.37
C PRO A 5 31.67 42.08 13.14
N ARG A 6 32.69 41.38 12.62
CA ARG A 6 32.66 39.93 12.34
C ARG A 6 32.36 39.05 13.57
N HIS A 7 32.63 39.55 14.77
CA HIS A 7 32.34 38.84 16.03
C HIS A 7 30.83 38.73 16.27
N LEU A 8 30.09 39.83 16.10
CA LEU A 8 28.63 39.87 16.22
C LEU A 8 27.91 38.93 15.23
N ILE A 9 28.50 38.70 14.05
CA ILE A 9 27.96 37.76 13.05
C ILE A 9 28.20 36.31 13.50
N LYS A 10 29.38 36.00 14.04
CA LYS A 10 29.69 34.65 14.55
C LYS A 10 28.82 34.27 15.74
N ASP A 11 28.58 35.21 16.64
CA ASP A 11 27.76 34.97 17.84
C ASP A 11 26.31 34.67 17.44
N LYS A 12 25.73 35.48 16.53
CA LYS A 12 24.40 35.21 15.96
C LYS A 12 24.31 33.88 15.22
N PHE A 13 25.35 33.49 14.47
CA PHE A 13 25.34 32.23 13.74
C PHE A 13 25.39 31.02 14.70
N THR A 14 26.11 31.16 15.80
CA THR A 14 26.23 30.11 16.84
C THR A 14 24.92 29.95 17.60
N GLU A 15 24.27 31.07 17.92
CA GLU A 15 22.95 31.11 18.56
C GLU A 15 21.88 30.44 17.67
N ILE A 16 21.82 30.82 16.39
CA ILE A 16 20.92 30.20 15.40
C ILE A 16 21.20 28.70 15.28
N SER A 17 22.47 28.28 15.20
CA SER A 17 22.84 26.86 15.10
C SER A 17 22.42 26.05 16.33
N SER A 18 22.54 26.62 17.53
CA SER A 18 22.06 26.01 18.77
C SER A 18 20.54 25.86 18.77
N MET A 19 19.82 26.89 18.34
CA MET A 19 18.36 26.88 18.26
C MET A 19 17.85 25.82 17.28
N TYR A 20 18.48 25.67 16.12
CA TYR A 20 18.15 24.60 15.16
C TYR A 20 18.36 23.21 15.77
N LYS A 21 19.43 23.00 16.55
CA LYS A 21 19.67 21.71 17.23
C LYS A 21 18.61 21.42 18.29
N ASP A 22 18.17 22.43 19.05
CA ASP A 22 17.14 22.26 20.07
C ASP A 22 15.75 22.01 19.48
N ILE A 23 15.45 22.64 18.35
CA ILE A 23 14.25 22.39 17.56
C ILE A 23 14.25 20.94 17.05
N ASP A 24 15.33 20.49 16.41
CA ASP A 24 15.49 19.11 15.91
C ASP A 24 15.36 18.07 17.04
N LYS A 25 15.89 18.40 18.22
CA LYS A 25 15.83 17.54 19.42
C LYS A 25 14.43 17.49 20.05
N LYS A 26 13.66 18.57 19.98
CA LYS A 26 12.24 18.61 20.39
C LYS A 26 11.36 17.82 19.42
N PHE A 27 11.59 17.91 18.11
CA PHE A 27 10.86 17.13 17.11
C PHE A 27 11.15 15.62 17.20
N LYS A 28 12.39 15.23 17.52
CA LYS A 28 12.74 13.82 17.81
C LYS A 28 12.07 13.25 19.07
N LYS A 29 11.51 14.09 19.95
CA LYS A 29 10.91 13.69 21.24
C LYS A 29 9.38 13.51 21.23
N LYS A 30 8.66 13.91 20.18
CA LYS A 30 7.23 13.53 20.02
C LYS A 30 7.18 12.01 19.79
N LYS A 31 6.47 11.27 20.66
CA LYS A 31 6.29 9.81 20.53
C LYS A 31 5.63 9.51 19.18
N LYS A 32 6.38 8.86 18.30
CA LYS A 32 5.88 8.26 17.04
C LYS A 32 4.71 7.34 17.38
N LYS A 33 3.52 7.63 16.85
CA LYS A 33 2.37 6.73 16.98
C LYS A 33 2.38 5.82 15.76
N SER A 34 2.59 4.53 15.97
CA SER A 34 2.54 3.57 14.89
C SER A 34 1.09 3.32 14.50
N GLU A 35 0.68 3.76 13.31
CA GLU A 35 -0.57 3.32 12.70
C GLU A 35 -0.30 2.04 11.88
N VAL A 36 -1.18 1.07 12.03
CA VAL A 36 -1.17 -0.14 11.20
C VAL A 36 -2.06 0.16 9.99
N ILE A 37 -1.61 -0.19 8.79
CA ILE A 37 -2.48 -0.10 7.61
C ILE A 37 -3.78 -0.89 7.86
N GLU A 38 -4.93 -0.35 7.48
CA GLU A 38 -6.18 -1.10 7.50
C GLU A 38 -6.37 -1.79 6.14
N ILE A 39 -6.46 -3.12 6.13
CA ILE A 39 -6.74 -3.90 4.93
C ILE A 39 -8.23 -4.19 4.91
N GLU A 40 -8.92 -3.59 3.96
CA GLU A 40 -10.38 -3.65 3.84
C GLU A 40 -10.84 -4.98 3.24
N LEU A 41 -10.13 -5.43 2.19
CA LEU A 41 -10.49 -6.63 1.43
C LEU A 41 -9.22 -7.29 0.88
N ILE A 42 -9.12 -8.62 0.98
CA ILE A 42 -8.25 -9.43 0.11
C ILE A 42 -9.12 -10.39 -0.66
N LEU A 43 -9.01 -10.40 -1.98
CA LEU A 43 -9.87 -11.14 -2.89
C LEU A 43 -9.02 -11.97 -3.87
N PHE A 44 -9.38 -13.24 -4.01
CA PHE A 44 -8.95 -14.11 -5.08
C PHE A 44 -10.07 -14.26 -6.13
N SER A 45 -9.76 -13.90 -7.37
CA SER A 45 -10.69 -13.91 -8.50
C SER A 45 -10.18 -14.80 -9.63
N LEU A 46 -11.12 -15.40 -10.36
CA LEU A 46 -10.86 -16.22 -11.54
C LEU A 46 -11.73 -15.74 -12.70
N SER A 47 -11.18 -15.68 -13.91
CA SER A 47 -11.98 -15.51 -15.13
C SER A 47 -12.51 -16.86 -15.59
N THR A 48 -13.81 -17.11 -15.37
CA THR A 48 -14.50 -18.34 -15.78
C THR A 48 -15.16 -18.15 -17.16
N GLU A 49 -15.80 -19.20 -17.68
CA GLU A 49 -16.58 -19.11 -18.93
C GLU A 49 -17.76 -18.12 -18.86
N VAL A 50 -18.32 -17.92 -17.66
CA VAL A 50 -19.44 -17.00 -17.42
C VAL A 50 -18.95 -15.57 -17.15
N GLY A 51 -17.66 -15.41 -16.83
CA GLY A 51 -17.02 -14.13 -16.54
C GLY A 51 -16.17 -14.17 -15.26
N PRO A 52 -15.72 -13.00 -14.78
CA PRO A 52 -14.99 -12.86 -13.52
C PRO A 52 -15.81 -13.38 -12.32
N ASP A 53 -15.23 -14.28 -11.55
CA ASP A 53 -15.85 -14.93 -10.40
C ASP A 53 -14.99 -14.74 -9.13
N PRO A 54 -15.54 -14.21 -8.03
CA PRO A 54 -14.83 -14.11 -6.76
C PRO A 54 -14.77 -15.47 -6.05
N ILE A 55 -13.64 -16.17 -6.19
CA ILE A 55 -13.46 -17.52 -5.62
C ILE A 55 -13.42 -17.51 -4.09
N PHE A 56 -12.70 -16.55 -3.51
CA PHE A 56 -12.58 -16.43 -2.05
C PHE A 56 -12.12 -15.03 -1.66
N TYR A 57 -12.62 -14.51 -0.54
CA TYR A 57 -12.21 -13.19 -0.04
C TYR A 57 -12.19 -13.11 1.47
N ILE A 58 -11.47 -12.15 2.03
CA ILE A 58 -11.47 -11.85 3.46
C ILE A 58 -11.64 -10.35 3.68
N PRO A 59 -12.47 -9.94 4.66
CA PRO A 59 -13.27 -10.77 5.55
C PRO A 59 -14.50 -11.39 4.84
N GLN A 60 -15.02 -12.52 5.34
CA GLN A 60 -16.12 -13.27 4.69
C GLN A 60 -17.48 -12.57 4.75
N ASN A 61 -17.64 -11.57 5.62
CA ASN A 61 -18.85 -10.77 5.77
C ASN A 61 -18.78 -9.42 5.04
N TYR A 62 -17.87 -9.29 4.07
CA TYR A 62 -17.77 -8.09 3.24
C TYR A 62 -18.99 -7.96 2.31
N ASN A 63 -19.30 -6.75 1.87
CA ASN A 63 -20.44 -6.50 0.99
C ASN A 63 -20.23 -7.18 -0.38
N GLU A 64 -21.12 -8.11 -0.74
CA GLU A 64 -21.01 -8.94 -1.94
C GLU A 64 -21.02 -8.11 -3.25
N ASP A 65 -21.83 -7.05 -3.33
CA ASP A 65 -21.87 -6.18 -4.51
C ASP A 65 -20.52 -5.49 -4.73
N ILE A 66 -19.86 -5.07 -3.64
CA ILE A 66 -18.52 -4.50 -3.69
C ILE A 66 -17.51 -5.58 -4.09
N VAL A 67 -17.58 -6.78 -3.54
CA VAL A 67 -16.70 -7.90 -3.91
C VAL A 67 -16.80 -8.18 -5.41
N HIS A 68 -18.00 -8.28 -5.96
CA HIS A 68 -18.21 -8.50 -7.39
C HIS A 68 -17.66 -7.34 -8.24
N LYS A 69 -17.89 -6.09 -7.83
CA LYS A 69 -17.36 -4.92 -8.51
C LYS A 69 -15.82 -4.91 -8.54
N VAL A 70 -15.19 -5.24 -7.42
CA VAL A 70 -13.73 -5.35 -7.31
C VAL A 70 -13.22 -6.49 -8.18
N CYS A 71 -13.84 -7.67 -8.09
CA CYS A 71 -13.52 -8.84 -8.92
C CYS A 71 -13.51 -8.48 -10.42
N MET A 72 -14.58 -7.86 -10.90
CA MET A 72 -14.70 -7.45 -12.30
C MET A 72 -13.60 -6.47 -12.70
N LYS A 73 -13.39 -5.40 -11.93
CA LYS A 73 -12.36 -4.39 -12.24
C LYS A 73 -10.96 -4.98 -12.24
N SER A 74 -10.67 -5.87 -11.29
CA SER A 74 -9.37 -6.53 -11.17
C SER A 74 -9.05 -7.45 -12.34
N ILE A 75 -10.01 -8.28 -12.77
CA ILE A 75 -9.81 -9.14 -13.95
C ILE A 75 -9.75 -8.30 -15.24
N LEU A 76 -10.56 -7.25 -15.36
CA LEU A 76 -10.49 -6.35 -16.53
C LEU A 76 -9.16 -5.60 -16.65
N SER A 77 -8.39 -5.46 -15.55
CA SER A 77 -7.03 -4.90 -15.61
C SER A 77 -6.10 -5.72 -16.51
N LEU A 78 -6.40 -7.00 -16.77
CA LEU A 78 -5.64 -7.86 -17.68
C LEU A 78 -5.78 -7.49 -19.16
N SER A 79 -6.83 -6.75 -19.53
CA SER A 79 -7.15 -6.42 -20.93
C SER A 79 -6.10 -5.57 -21.63
N VAL A 80 -5.11 -5.05 -20.89
CA VAL A 80 -4.00 -4.25 -21.42
C VAL A 80 -2.87 -5.14 -21.96
N GLU A 81 -2.81 -6.42 -21.61
CA GLU A 81 -1.81 -7.36 -22.14
C GLU A 81 -2.35 -8.08 -23.38
N SER A 82 -1.79 -7.79 -24.55
CA SER A 82 -2.24 -8.30 -25.86
C SER A 82 -2.20 -9.84 -26.02
N GLU A 83 -1.61 -10.56 -25.06
CA GLU A 83 -1.51 -12.02 -25.07
C GLU A 83 -2.02 -12.68 -23.77
N GLY A 84 -2.77 -11.95 -22.94
CA GLY A 84 -3.12 -12.35 -21.57
C GLY A 84 -1.92 -12.29 -20.61
N ALA A 85 -2.12 -12.60 -19.32
CA ALA A 85 -1.04 -12.58 -18.31
C ALA A 85 -0.04 -13.75 -18.46
N LYS A 86 0.72 -13.77 -19.56
CA LYS A 86 1.86 -14.70 -19.72
C LYS A 86 2.96 -14.45 -18.68
N LYS A 87 2.97 -13.26 -18.08
CA LYS A 87 3.80 -12.89 -16.93
C LYS A 87 2.90 -12.45 -15.80
N ASP A 88 3.35 -12.71 -14.57
CA ASP A 88 2.66 -12.16 -13.41
C ASP A 88 2.90 -10.65 -13.39
N THR A 89 1.84 -9.86 -13.17
CA THR A 89 1.88 -8.40 -13.24
C THR A 89 1.20 -7.80 -12.01
N ILE A 90 1.76 -6.71 -11.49
CA ILE A 90 1.16 -5.92 -10.41
C ILE A 90 0.67 -4.58 -10.96
N ALA A 91 -0.55 -4.20 -10.60
CA ALA A 91 -1.17 -2.94 -10.94
C ALA A 91 -1.74 -2.26 -9.70
N TYR A 92 -1.72 -0.93 -9.70
CA TYR A 92 -2.31 -0.11 -8.65
C TYR A 92 -3.46 0.69 -9.23
N GLN A 93 -4.67 0.42 -8.76
CA GLN A 93 -5.89 0.99 -9.33
C GLN A 93 -6.70 1.70 -8.25
N PRO A 94 -6.98 3.01 -8.41
CA PRO A 94 -7.90 3.71 -7.51
C PRO A 94 -9.34 3.22 -7.67
N PHE A 95 -10.00 2.94 -6.55
CA PHE A 95 -11.45 2.71 -6.45
C PHE A 95 -12.07 3.94 -5.82
N VAL A 96 -12.24 5.00 -6.62
CA VAL A 96 -12.65 6.34 -6.16
C VAL A 96 -13.97 6.31 -5.39
N ASP A 97 -14.90 5.46 -5.78
CA ASP A 97 -16.20 5.29 -5.14
C ASP A 97 -16.14 4.58 -3.78
N LEU A 98 -15.03 3.92 -3.48
CA LEU A 98 -14.77 3.23 -2.21
C LEU A 98 -13.78 3.99 -1.32
N ASP A 99 -13.18 5.07 -1.83
CA ASP A 99 -12.01 5.74 -1.22
C ASP A 99 -10.85 4.78 -0.92
N SER A 100 -10.68 3.77 -1.78
CA SER A 100 -9.67 2.72 -1.62
C SER A 100 -8.66 2.71 -2.76
N LEU A 101 -7.45 2.23 -2.48
CA LEU A 101 -6.46 1.81 -3.47
C LEU A 101 -6.48 0.29 -3.60
N GLY A 102 -6.68 -0.19 -4.82
CA GLY A 102 -6.54 -1.60 -5.16
C GLY A 102 -5.12 -1.94 -5.60
N ILE A 103 -4.54 -2.94 -4.96
CA ILE A 103 -3.29 -3.59 -5.35
C ILE A 103 -3.69 -4.89 -6.05
N ILE A 104 -3.57 -4.94 -7.36
CA ILE A 104 -4.07 -6.03 -8.20
C ILE A 104 -2.87 -6.79 -8.74
N TYR A 105 -2.72 -8.05 -8.33
CA TYR A 105 -1.68 -8.95 -8.81
C TYR A 105 -2.29 -10.03 -9.68
N THR A 106 -2.04 -9.94 -10.98
CA THR A 106 -2.64 -10.80 -11.99
C THR A 106 -1.69 -11.90 -12.42
N PHE A 107 -2.22 -13.09 -12.65
CA PHE A 107 -1.45 -14.28 -13.00
C PHE A 107 -2.34 -15.32 -13.69
N GLN A 108 -1.72 -16.37 -14.23
CA GLN A 108 -2.44 -17.48 -14.86
C GLN A 108 -2.38 -18.77 -14.05
N ILE A 109 -3.49 -19.49 -14.02
CA ILE A 109 -3.59 -20.84 -13.49
C ILE A 109 -3.78 -21.80 -14.66
N LYS A 110 -2.73 -22.54 -15.02
CA LYS A 110 -2.83 -23.57 -16.07
C LYS A 110 -3.85 -24.64 -15.68
N ASP A 111 -4.80 -24.87 -16.57
CA ASP A 111 -5.86 -25.87 -16.44
C ASP A 111 -6.28 -26.36 -17.83
N ARG A 112 -6.39 -27.68 -18.01
CA ARG A 112 -6.74 -28.27 -19.32
C ARG A 112 -8.20 -28.04 -19.68
N ASN A 113 -9.05 -27.77 -18.69
CA ASN A 113 -10.47 -27.51 -18.89
C ASN A 113 -10.75 -26.02 -19.16
N ALA A 114 -9.75 -25.14 -18.97
CA ALA A 114 -9.90 -23.72 -19.26
C ALA A 114 -9.82 -23.45 -20.76
N ARG A 115 -10.60 -22.48 -21.25
CA ARG A 115 -10.46 -21.95 -22.61
C ARG A 115 -9.05 -21.39 -22.79
N GLY A 116 -8.31 -21.90 -23.78
CA GLY A 116 -6.91 -21.51 -24.01
C GLY A 116 -5.89 -22.18 -23.08
N GLY A 117 -6.31 -23.15 -22.24
CA GLY A 117 -5.41 -23.96 -21.41
C GLY A 117 -4.94 -23.30 -20.11
N ALA A 118 -5.49 -22.14 -19.75
CA ALA A 118 -5.28 -21.48 -18.48
C ALA A 118 -6.46 -20.58 -18.11
N PHE A 119 -6.71 -20.43 -16.81
CA PHE A 119 -7.57 -19.37 -16.29
C PHE A 119 -6.74 -18.14 -15.99
N ASP A 120 -7.24 -16.98 -16.42
CA ASP A 120 -6.77 -15.70 -15.94
C ASP A 120 -7.26 -15.48 -14.50
N SER A 121 -6.40 -14.93 -13.65
CA SER A 121 -6.64 -14.84 -12.21
C SER A 121 -6.08 -13.55 -11.63
N ALA A 122 -6.65 -13.11 -10.51
CA ALA A 122 -6.16 -11.95 -9.79
C ALA A 122 -6.19 -12.18 -8.27
N LEU A 123 -5.17 -11.65 -7.59
CA LEU A 123 -5.16 -11.37 -6.17
C LEU A 123 -5.30 -9.86 -6.00
N THR A 124 -6.37 -9.42 -5.35
CA THR A 124 -6.64 -8.00 -5.11
C THR A 124 -6.61 -7.71 -3.63
N ILE A 125 -5.90 -6.65 -3.24
CA ILE A 125 -5.94 -6.10 -1.89
C ILE A 125 -6.53 -4.70 -1.98
N LEU A 126 -7.56 -4.39 -1.20
CA LEU A 126 -8.04 -3.04 -0.98
C LEU A 126 -7.50 -2.50 0.33
N VAL A 127 -7.01 -1.27 0.28
CA VAL A 127 -6.61 -0.47 1.44
C VAL A 127 -7.16 0.94 1.28
N ASP A 128 -7.39 1.63 2.38
CA ASP A 128 -7.79 3.04 2.36
C ASP A 128 -6.78 3.88 1.55
N TYR A 129 -7.29 4.74 0.68
CA TYR A 129 -6.48 5.54 -0.25
C TYR A 129 -5.49 6.48 0.44
N LYS A 130 -5.72 6.82 1.71
CA LYS A 130 -4.77 7.60 2.53
C LYS A 130 -3.42 6.89 2.69
N TYR A 131 -3.38 5.55 2.63
CA TYR A 131 -2.15 4.75 2.78
C TYR A 131 -1.35 4.56 1.49
N ARG A 132 -1.76 5.18 0.37
CA ARG A 132 -1.11 4.98 -0.95
C ARG A 132 0.41 5.19 -0.95
N ALA A 133 0.91 6.19 -0.21
CA ALA A 133 2.34 6.49 -0.17
C ALA A 133 3.12 5.31 0.42
N LEU A 134 2.65 4.76 1.54
CA LEU A 134 3.24 3.60 2.19
C LEU A 134 3.21 2.36 1.29
N VAL A 135 2.09 2.15 0.58
CA VAL A 135 1.96 1.05 -0.38
C VAL A 135 3.01 1.17 -1.49
N PHE A 136 3.19 2.37 -2.07
CA PHE A 136 4.17 2.59 -3.13
C PHE A 136 5.61 2.47 -2.63
N GLU A 137 5.90 2.95 -1.42
CA GLU A 137 7.23 2.81 -0.79
C GLU A 137 7.61 1.35 -0.55
N ASN A 138 6.62 0.50 -0.27
CA ASN A 138 6.82 -0.93 0.04
C ASN A 138 6.50 -1.86 -1.13
N TYR A 139 6.43 -1.36 -2.37
CA TYR A 139 5.97 -2.13 -3.54
C TYR A 139 6.73 -3.47 -3.70
N THR A 140 8.06 -3.47 -3.53
CA THR A 140 8.89 -4.68 -3.68
C THR A 140 8.52 -5.77 -2.67
N PHE A 141 8.21 -5.39 -1.43
CA PHE A 141 7.80 -6.35 -0.40
C PHE A 141 6.41 -6.91 -0.68
N ILE A 142 5.48 -6.01 -1.06
CA ILE A 142 4.11 -6.37 -1.43
C ILE A 142 4.12 -7.36 -2.61
N GLU A 143 4.86 -7.07 -3.67
CA GLU A 143 5.00 -7.95 -4.84
C GLU A 143 5.56 -9.32 -4.45
N LYS A 144 6.58 -9.36 -3.59
CA LYS A 144 7.14 -10.62 -3.08
C LYS A 144 6.10 -11.44 -2.33
N PHE A 145 5.34 -10.83 -1.42
CA PHE A 145 4.29 -11.53 -0.68
C PHE A 145 3.17 -12.03 -1.59
N LEU A 146 2.78 -11.25 -2.59
CA LEU A 146 1.77 -11.66 -3.58
C LEU A 146 2.27 -12.85 -4.41
N SER A 147 3.52 -12.83 -4.86
CA SER A 147 4.16 -13.95 -5.59
C SER A 147 4.29 -15.23 -4.75
N GLU A 148 4.65 -15.11 -3.48
CA GLU A 148 4.65 -16.23 -2.52
C GLU A 148 3.26 -16.78 -2.27
N THR A 149 2.28 -15.89 -2.09
CA THR A 149 0.88 -16.24 -1.85
C THR A 149 0.30 -16.97 -3.05
N ARG A 150 0.50 -16.46 -4.27
CA ARG A 150 0.08 -17.09 -5.53
C ARG A 150 0.48 -18.56 -5.60
N ARG A 151 1.76 -18.88 -5.31
CA ARG A 151 2.27 -20.26 -5.37
C ARG A 151 1.55 -21.20 -4.41
N LYS A 152 1.21 -20.73 -3.21
CA LYS A 152 0.46 -21.51 -2.21
C LYS A 152 -1.00 -21.62 -2.60
N LEU A 153 -1.61 -20.50 -3.01
CA LEU A 153 -3.00 -20.39 -3.41
C LEU A 153 -3.36 -21.32 -4.57
N ILE A 154 -2.51 -21.40 -5.61
CA ILE A 154 -2.72 -22.32 -6.74
C ILE A 154 -2.79 -23.78 -6.27
N LYS A 155 -1.96 -24.17 -5.28
CA LYS A 155 -1.97 -25.52 -4.71
C LYS A 155 -3.26 -25.76 -3.91
N GLU A 156 -3.70 -24.77 -3.14
CA GLU A 156 -4.93 -24.85 -2.36
C GLU A 156 -6.17 -24.95 -3.26
N TYR A 157 -6.23 -24.12 -4.30
CA TYR A 157 -7.29 -24.14 -5.30
C TYR A 157 -7.37 -25.48 -6.03
N ARG A 158 -6.25 -26.00 -6.54
CA ARG A 158 -6.22 -27.31 -7.22
C ARG A 158 -6.58 -28.48 -6.30
N ALA A 159 -6.38 -28.33 -5.00
CA ALA A 159 -6.78 -29.32 -4.01
C ALA A 159 -8.28 -29.21 -3.64
N GLY A 160 -9.04 -28.30 -4.25
CA GLY A 160 -10.46 -28.10 -3.98
C GLY A 160 -10.76 -27.59 -2.57
N LYS A 161 -9.80 -26.88 -1.95
CA LYS A 161 -10.01 -26.34 -0.60
C LYS A 161 -11.04 -25.22 -0.65
N LYS A 162 -11.99 -25.25 0.28
CA LYS A 162 -12.97 -24.15 0.48
C LYS A 162 -12.37 -22.95 1.20
N GLU A 163 -11.31 -23.17 1.96
CA GLU A 163 -10.57 -22.11 2.66
C GLU A 163 -9.16 -21.98 2.10
N HIS A 164 -8.76 -20.74 1.86
CA HIS A 164 -7.45 -20.39 1.32
C HIS A 164 -6.59 -19.74 2.41
N LYS A 165 -5.95 -20.57 3.24
CA LYS A 165 -5.09 -20.11 4.36
C LYS A 165 -3.99 -19.16 3.91
N SER A 166 -3.53 -19.31 2.66
CA SER A 166 -2.56 -18.41 2.05
C SER A 166 -2.99 -16.94 2.05
N LEU A 167 -4.29 -16.61 1.92
CA LEU A 167 -4.75 -15.21 1.97
C LEU A 167 -4.68 -14.62 3.38
N TYR A 168 -4.93 -15.42 4.41
CA TYR A 168 -4.76 -14.98 5.79
C TYR A 168 -3.28 -14.72 6.10
N THR A 169 -2.40 -15.62 5.65
CA THR A 169 -0.94 -15.39 5.78
C THR A 169 -0.49 -14.12 5.05
N LEU A 170 -1.06 -13.84 3.87
CA LEU A 170 -0.79 -12.59 3.15
C LEU A 170 -1.20 -11.37 3.97
N ARG A 171 -2.43 -11.37 4.50
CA ARG A 171 -2.93 -10.28 5.35
C ARG A 171 -2.01 -10.04 6.55
N ASP A 172 -1.64 -11.10 7.26
CA ASP A 172 -0.83 -10.99 8.47
C ASP A 172 0.58 -10.45 8.14
N ALA A 173 1.19 -10.93 7.05
CA ALA A 173 2.48 -10.42 6.57
C ALA A 173 2.42 -8.93 6.15
N LEU A 174 1.32 -8.50 5.54
CA LEU A 174 1.09 -7.10 5.18
C LEU A 174 0.94 -6.22 6.41
N TYR A 175 0.21 -6.65 7.45
CA TYR A 175 0.12 -5.90 8.70
C TYR A 175 1.46 -5.77 9.42
N GLU A 176 2.29 -6.82 9.40
CA GLU A 176 3.63 -6.80 9.98
C GLU A 176 4.58 -5.86 9.23
N THR A 177 4.44 -5.77 7.90
CA THR A 177 5.38 -5.00 7.05
C THR A 177 4.94 -3.55 6.87
N LEU A 178 3.65 -3.30 6.71
CA LEU A 178 3.07 -1.99 6.44
C LEU A 178 2.63 -1.29 7.73
N THR A 179 3.53 -1.31 8.72
CA THR A 179 3.38 -0.52 9.95
C THR A 179 4.03 0.84 9.78
N PHE A 180 3.29 1.88 10.13
CA PHE A 180 3.77 3.25 10.10
C PHE A 180 4.68 3.51 11.31
N GLU A 181 5.72 4.31 11.10
CA GLU A 181 6.22 5.21 12.12
C GLU A 181 5.74 6.61 11.72
N SER A 182 4.64 7.09 12.31
CA SER A 182 4.21 8.45 11.99
C SER A 182 5.27 9.46 12.41
N ILE A 183 5.86 10.07 11.40
CA ILE A 183 6.28 11.44 11.46
C ILE A 183 5.15 12.17 10.74
N GLU A 184 4.20 12.76 11.48
CA GLU A 184 3.16 13.63 10.90
C GLU A 184 3.87 14.76 10.14
N THR A 185 4.12 14.56 8.85
CA THR A 185 4.91 15.49 8.03
C THR A 185 4.15 16.78 7.76
N GLU A 186 2.83 16.76 7.85
CA GLU A 186 1.98 17.95 7.73
C GLU A 186 1.95 18.76 9.04
N ASP A 187 1.80 18.13 10.20
CA ASP A 187 1.87 18.84 11.49
C ASP A 187 3.29 19.34 11.80
N ILE A 188 4.34 18.63 11.39
CA ILE A 188 5.72 19.11 11.58
C ILE A 188 6.02 20.30 10.70
N LYS A 189 5.50 20.36 9.47
CA LYS A 189 5.62 21.57 8.64
C LYS A 189 4.85 22.73 9.25
N ALA A 190 3.63 22.51 9.74
CA ALA A 190 2.83 23.53 10.40
C ALA A 190 3.53 24.06 11.67
N ASP A 191 3.98 23.15 12.55
CA ASP A 191 4.70 23.44 13.79
C ASP A 191 6.05 24.12 13.51
N MET A 192 6.84 23.65 12.53
CA MET A 192 8.09 24.31 12.11
C MET A 192 7.83 25.71 11.59
N MET A 193 6.81 25.89 10.75
CA MET A 193 6.48 27.20 10.20
C MET A 193 5.96 28.14 11.27
N GLU A 194 5.22 27.65 12.26
CA GLU A 194 4.79 28.44 13.40
C GLU A 194 5.97 28.87 14.28
N GLU A 195 6.92 27.97 14.54
CA GLU A 195 8.08 28.29 15.35
C GLU A 195 9.06 29.22 14.62
N ILE A 196 9.24 29.05 13.30
CA ILE A 196 9.96 30.00 12.44
C ILE A 196 9.29 31.38 12.48
N ARG A 197 7.95 31.44 12.47
CA ARG A 197 7.20 32.71 12.58
C ARG A 197 7.36 33.36 13.96
N LYS A 198 7.45 32.59 15.05
CA LYS A 198 7.74 33.12 16.39
C LYS A 198 9.16 33.69 16.47
N LEU A 199 10.12 33.00 15.86
CA LEU A 199 11.51 33.45 15.78
C LEU A 199 11.70 34.70 14.91
N ALA A 200 10.93 34.85 13.84
CA ALA A 200 10.98 36.03 12.97
C ALA A 200 10.30 37.29 13.57
N LYS A 201 9.61 37.15 14.71
CA LYS A 201 8.94 38.25 15.44
C LYS A 201 9.75 38.77 16.65
N LEU A 202 10.92 38.19 16.93
CA LEU A 202 11.93 38.70 17.86
C LEU A 202 13.00 39.49 17.10
#